data_AF-A0A8S3HD79-F1
#
_entry.id   AF-A0A8S3HD79-F1
#
_cell.length_a   1.000
_cell.length_b   1.000
_cell.length_c   1.000
_cell.angle_alpha   90.00
_cell.angle_beta   90.00
_cell.angle_gamma   90.00
#
_symmetry.space_group_name_H-M   'P 1'
#
loop_
_entity.id
_entity.type
_entity.pdbx_description
1 polymer ?
#
loop_
_entity_poly.entity_id
_entity_poly.type
_entity_poly.pdbx_seq_one_letter_code
_entity_poly.pdbx_strand_id
1 'polypeptide(L)' 'MKQHYIDLLHLNRDLINGYTIRCTSHEELMRHLRFLNQMVQKAGNLRLGKYKTNTINHCRVAIKGNNVELLIKSIRSGTV' A
#
# COMPACT_ATOMS: atom_id res chain seq x y z
N MET A 1 33.77 24.56 -20.15
CA MET A 1 33.93 23.08 -20.15
C MET A 1 33.99 22.50 -18.74
N LYS A 2 35.02 22.79 -17.91
CA LYS A 2 35.12 22.23 -16.54
C LYS A 2 33.91 22.49 -15.64
N GLN A 3 33.32 23.69 -15.69
CA GLN A 3 32.17 24.04 -14.87
C GLN A 3 30.94 23.17 -15.17
N HIS A 4 30.61 22.97 -16.45
CA HIS A 4 29.49 22.10 -16.84
C HIS A 4 29.66 20.64 -16.41
N TYR A 5 30.90 20.13 -16.35
CA TYR A 5 31.17 18.80 -15.81
C TYR A 5 30.99 18.72 -14.29
N ILE A 6 31.31 19.80 -13.56
CA ILE A 6 31.05 19.90 -12.13
C ILE A 6 29.53 19.96 -11.88
N ASP A 7 28.82 20.78 -12.64
CA ASP A 7 27.35 20.89 -12.54
C ASP A 7 26.67 19.54 -12.85
N LEU A 8 27.16 18.81 -13.87
CA LEU A 8 26.67 17.48 -14.20
C LEU A 8 26.97 16.46 -13.08
N LEU A 9 28.12 16.56 -12.42
CA LEU A 9 28.47 15.71 -11.28
C LEU A 9 27.54 15.97 -10.08
N HIS A 10 27.23 17.23 -9.80
CA HIS A 10 26.27 17.60 -8.75
C HIS A 10 24.87 17.08 -9.08
N LEU A 11 24.41 17.30 -10.30
CA LEU A 11 23.11 16.80 -10.76
C LEU A 11 23.02 15.27 -10.65
N ASN A 12 24.05 14.55 -11.08
CA ASN A 12 24.07 13.08 -10.99
C ASN A 12 24.02 12.60 -9.53
N ARG A 13 24.71 13.27 -8.61
CA ARG A 13 24.64 12.95 -7.17
C ARG A 13 23.24 13.17 -6.62
N ASP A 14 22.62 14.29 -6.94
CA ASP A 14 21.25 14.60 -6.50
C ASP A 14 20.23 13.63 -7.08
N LEU A 15 20.41 13.22 -8.34
CA LEU A 15 19.53 12.28 -9.02
C LEU A 15 19.65 10.88 -8.41
N ILE A 16 20.87 10.42 -8.11
CA ILE A 16 21.11 9.15 -7.40
C ILE A 16 20.47 9.19 -6.02
N ASN A 17 20.67 10.28 -5.26
CA ASN A 17 20.08 10.44 -3.93
C ASN A 17 18.54 10.47 -3.97
N GLY A 18 17.96 11.20 -4.93
CA GLY A 18 16.51 11.23 -5.13
C GLY A 18 15.96 9.87 -5.56
N TYR A 19 16.70 9.13 -6.38
CA TYR A 19 16.34 7.79 -6.82
C TYR A 19 16.35 6.79 -5.65
N THR A 20 17.38 6.81 -4.81
CA THR A 20 17.44 5.91 -3.63
C THR A 20 16.26 6.17 -2.69
N ILE A 21 15.96 7.43 -2.37
CA ILE A 21 14.79 7.80 -1.54
C ILE A 21 13.47 7.34 -2.18
N ARG A 22 13.35 7.47 -3.51
CA ARG A 22 12.15 7.03 -4.23
C ARG A 22 12.01 5.52 -4.19
N CYS A 23 13.09 4.78 -4.37
CA CYS A 23 13.10 3.32 -4.28
C CYS A 23 12.69 2.85 -2.90
N THR A 24 13.25 3.42 -1.83
CA THR A 24 12.87 3.04 -0.46
C THR A 24 11.40 3.33 -0.18
N SER A 25 10.92 4.52 -0.55
CA SER A 25 9.51 4.89 -0.41
C SER A 25 8.58 3.95 -1.20
N HIS A 26 8.99 3.56 -2.40
CA HIS A 26 8.23 2.63 -3.23
C HIS A 26 8.17 1.22 -2.63
N GLU A 27 9.29 0.71 -2.12
CA GLU A 27 9.34 -0.59 -1.44
C GLU A 27 8.45 -0.62 -0.20
N GLU A 28 8.46 0.44 0.60
CA GLU A 28 7.59 0.59 1.77
C GLU A 28 6.11 0.60 1.37
N LEU A 29 5.74 1.40 0.37
CA LEU A 29 4.37 1.43 -0.15
C LEU A 29 3.93 0.03 -0.62
N MET A 30 4.77 -0.66 -1.39
CA MET A 30 4.48 -2.01 -1.85
C MET A 30 4.37 -3.01 -0.70
N ARG A 31 5.18 -2.87 0.36
CA ARG A 31 5.09 -3.68 1.58
C ARG A 31 3.74 -3.47 2.27
N HIS A 32 3.30 -2.22 2.44
CA HIS A 32 2.02 -1.90 3.06
C HIS A 32 0.82 -2.39 2.23
N LEU A 33 0.87 -2.26 0.90
CA LEU A 33 -0.18 -2.78 0.01
C LEU A 33 -0.27 -4.30 0.06
N ARG A 34 0.86 -5.01 0.10
CA ARG A 34 0.87 -6.47 0.29
C ARG A 34 0.27 -6.85 1.64
N PHE A 35 0.64 -6.15 2.71
CA PHE A 35 0.11 -6.39 4.04
C PHE A 35 -1.41 -6.18 4.10
N LEU A 36 -1.93 -5.10 3.52
CA LEU A 36 -3.37 -4.83 3.43
C LEU A 36 -4.10 -5.95 2.70
N ASN A 37 -3.60 -6.39 1.54
CA ASN A 37 -4.22 -7.49 0.80
C ASN A 37 -4.21 -8.80 1.59
N GLN A 38 -3.12 -9.11 2.29
CA GLN A 38 -3.06 -10.28 3.16
C GLN A 38 -4.06 -10.18 4.31
N MET A 39 -4.24 -9.01 4.92
CA MET A 39 -5.21 -8.81 5.99
C MET A 39 -6.65 -9.01 5.50
N VAL A 40 -6.99 -8.49 4.32
CA VAL A 40 -8.31 -8.74 3.70
C VAL A 40 -8.53 -10.23 3.46
N GLN A 41 -7.52 -10.95 2.94
CA GLN A 41 -7.62 -12.40 2.73
C GLN A 41 -7.75 -13.18 4.03
N LYS A 42 -6.99 -12.82 5.08
CA LYS A 42 -7.10 -13.42 6.42
C LYS A 42 -8.51 -13.21 7.00
N ALA A 43 -9.05 -12.00 6.89
CA ALA A 43 -10.41 -11.70 7.33
C ALA A 43 -11.48 -12.51 6.57
N GLY A 44 -11.27 -12.74 5.27
CA GLY A 44 -12.13 -13.61 4.46
C GLY A 44 -12.01 -15.08 4.87
N ASN A 45 -10.81 -15.59 5.09
CA ASN A 45 -10.55 -16.99 5.45
C ASN A 45 -11.07 -17.39 6.83
N LEU A 46 -11.31 -16.41 7.72
CA LEU A 46 -12.00 -16.65 9.00
C LEU A 46 -13.47 -17.06 8.80
N ARG A 47 -14.02 -16.90 7.59
CA ARG A 47 -15.42 -17.14 7.24
C ARG A 47 -15.52 -18.16 6.11
N LEU A 48 -16.68 -18.80 6.00
CA LEU A 48 -16.94 -19.87 5.03
C LEU A 48 -18.02 -19.46 4.00
N GLY A 49 -17.86 -19.96 2.77
CA GLY A 49 -18.83 -19.79 1.68
C GLY A 49 -19.16 -18.31 1.38
N LYS A 50 -20.46 -18.01 1.29
CA LYS A 50 -20.97 -16.67 0.95
C LYS A 50 -20.44 -15.53 1.84
N TYR A 51 -20.20 -15.81 3.12
CA TYR A 51 -19.75 -14.80 4.07
C TYR A 51 -18.28 -14.39 3.86
N LYS A 52 -17.45 -15.29 3.30
CA LYS A 52 -16.08 -14.97 2.87
C LYS A 52 -16.10 -13.93 1.76
N THR A 53 -16.85 -14.19 0.70
CA THR A 53 -16.95 -13.29 -0.46
C THR A 53 -17.52 -11.93 -0.08
N ASN A 54 -18.57 -11.90 0.75
CA ASN A 54 -19.16 -10.65 1.23
C ASN A 54 -18.18 -9.81 2.05
N THR A 55 -17.43 -10.44 2.97
CA THR A 55 -16.45 -9.73 3.80
C THR A 55 -15.32 -9.14 2.96
N ILE A 56 -14.82 -9.88 1.97
CA ILE A 56 -13.77 -9.38 1.06
C ILE A 56 -14.29 -8.17 0.26
N ASN A 57 -15.53 -8.23 -0.23
CA ASN A 57 -16.15 -7.13 -0.96
C ASN A 57 -16.35 -5.89 -0.07
N HIS A 58 -16.84 -6.06 1.17
CA HIS A 58 -16.99 -4.95 2.12
C HIS A 58 -15.64 -4.31 2.46
N CYS A 59 -14.59 -5.11 2.71
CA CYS A 59 -13.25 -4.58 2.95
C CYS A 59 -12.74 -3.77 1.75
N ARG A 60 -12.98 -4.23 0.51
CA ARG A 60 -12.59 -3.50 -0.71
C ARG A 60 -13.34 -2.19 -0.88
N VAL A 61 -14.64 -2.17 -0.58
CA VAL A 61 -15.45 -0.94 -0.60
C VAL A 61 -14.98 0.05 0.45
N ALA A 62 -14.70 -0.41 1.67
CA ALA A 62 -14.18 0.43 2.75
C ALA A 62 -12.81 1.03 2.40
N ILE A 63 -11.91 0.25 1.78
CA ILE A 63 -10.61 0.74 1.29
C ILE A 63 -10.81 1.80 0.20
N LYS A 64 -11.71 1.56 -0.77
CA LYS A 64 -12.00 2.53 -1.84
C LYS A 64 -12.62 3.82 -1.32
N GLY A 65 -13.44 3.73 -0.27
CA GLY A 65 -14.05 4.86 0.41
C GLY A 65 -13.15 5.54 1.45
N ASN A 66 -11.89 5.11 1.58
CA ASN A 66 -10.94 5.58 2.59
C ASN A 66 -11.49 5.58 4.03
N ASN A 67 -12.41 4.66 4.34
CA ASN A 67 -13.08 4.59 5.63
C ASN A 67 -12.49 3.46 6.48
N VAL A 68 -11.53 3.83 7.34
CA VAL A 68 -10.78 2.90 8.20
C VAL A 68 -11.66 2.26 9.27
N GLU A 69 -12.64 3.00 9.79
CA GLU A 69 -13.54 2.51 10.83
C GLU A 69 -14.44 1.39 10.30
N LEU A 70 -15.00 1.58 9.10
CA LEU A 70 -15.76 0.54 8.39
C LEU A 70 -14.89 -0.68 8.07
N LEU A 71 -13.62 -0.51 7.72
CA LEU A 71 -12.70 -1.61 7.46
C LEU A 71 -12.45 -2.45 8.73
N ILE A 72 -12.22 -1.80 9.88
CA ILE A 72 -12.01 -2.50 11.16
C ILE A 72 -13.28 -3.25 11.56
N LYS A 73 -14.45 -2.60 11.42
CA LYS A 73 -15.75 -3.20 11.73
C LYS A 73 -16.07 -4.39 10.82
N SER A 74 -15.79 -4.28 9.52
CA SER A 74 -16.01 -5.38 8.56
C SER A 74 -15.10 -6.57 8.85
N ILE A 75 -13.86 -6.33 9.27
CA ILE A 75 -12.94 -7.41 9.68
C ILE A 75 -13.43 -8.10 10.97
N ARG A 76 -13.79 -7.32 12.00
CA ARG A 76 -14.18 -7.82 13.32
C ARG A 76 -15.55 -8.52 13.32
N SER A 77 -16.56 -7.88 12.74
CA SER A 77 -17.97 -8.30 12.86
C SER A 77 -18.50 -8.96 11.59
N GLY A 78 -17.86 -8.75 10.43
CA GLY A 78 -18.33 -9.29 9.15
C GLY A 78 -19.58 -8.58 8.60
N THR A 79 -20.02 -7.51 9.27
CA THR A 79 -21.17 -6.70 8.93
C THR A 79 -20.75 -5.26 8.63
N VAL A 80 -21.57 -4.58 7.83
CA VAL A 80 -21.42 -3.16 7.46
C VAL A 80 -21.67 -2.28 8.67
#